data_AF-A0A0V1NBN7-F1
#
_entry.id   AF-A0A0V1NBN7-F1
#
_cell.length_a   1.000
_cell.length_b   1.000
_cell.length_c   1.000
_cell.angle_alpha   90.00
_cell.angle_beta   90.00
_cell.angle_gamma   90.00
#
_symmetry.space_group_name_H-M   'P 1'
#
loop_
_entity.id
_entity.type
_entity.pdbx_description
1 polymer ?
#
loop_
_entity_poly.entity_id
_entity_poly.type
_entity_poly.pdbx_seq_one_letter_code
_entity_poly.pdbx_strand_id
1 'polypeptide(L)'
;LPVVRAMAHGLKGKKKLVNCLLDIGSERSLIRSDVADELELQGPTRAITMKGVNGLHVRIADVRRVQFRLTPIPSKGLEPFNEGIELTALSLPSLCDDLVATPTPWCCKDKIPSLPSNEITPGRVQIDIIIGLDA
;
A
#
# COMPACT_ATOMS: atom_id res chain seq x y z
N LEU A 1 1.90 -5.87 13.49
CA LEU A 1 1.05 -4.83 12.85
C LEU A 1 0.21 -5.49 11.77
N PRO A 2 -1.02 -5.00 11.50
CA PRO A 2 -1.90 -5.62 10.52
C PRO A 2 -1.36 -5.42 9.11
N VAL A 3 -0.74 -6.47 8.56
CA VAL A 3 -0.18 -6.47 7.21
C VAL A 3 -1.05 -7.34 6.33
N VAL A 4 -1.40 -6.82 5.16
CA VAL A 4 -2.19 -7.53 4.15
C VAL A 4 -1.43 -7.54 2.84
N ARG A 5 -1.49 -8.66 2.11
CA ARG A 5 -0.96 -8.72 0.74
C ARG A 5 -2.05 -8.36 -0.26
N ALA A 6 -1.71 -7.52 -1.23
CA ALA A 6 -2.63 -7.06 -2.26
C ALA A 6 -1.96 -7.03 -3.62
N MET A 7 -2.77 -6.99 -4.67
CA MET A 7 -2.29 -6.70 -6.01
C MET A 7 -2.41 -5.19 -6.27
N ALA A 8 -1.29 -4.50 -6.46
CA ALA A 8 -1.25 -3.13 -6.92
C ALA A 8 -1.25 -3.09 -8.46
N HIS A 9 -2.07 -2.20 -9.03
CA HIS A 9 -2.23 -2.06 -10.48
C HIS A 9 -1.65 -0.72 -10.92
N GLY A 10 -0.73 -0.81 -11.87
CA GLY A 10 -0.07 0.32 -12.50
C GLY A 10 -0.55 0.57 -13.92
N LEU A 11 0.19 1.38 -14.65
CA LEU A 11 -0.13 1.71 -16.03
C LEU A 11 0.16 0.52 -16.96
N LYS A 12 -0.49 0.51 -18.13
CA LYS A 12 -0.27 -0.49 -19.21
C LYS A 12 -0.41 -1.95 -18.75
N GLY A 13 -1.27 -2.21 -17.77
CA GLY A 13 -1.50 -3.55 -17.24
C GLY A 13 -0.43 -4.08 -16.31
N LYS A 14 0.54 -3.24 -15.88
CA LYS A 14 1.52 -3.63 -14.86
C LYS A 14 0.83 -3.92 -13.54
N LYS A 15 1.28 -4.98 -12.86
CA LYS A 15 0.77 -5.38 -11.56
C LYS A 15 1.90 -5.86 -10.68
N LYS A 16 1.81 -5.59 -9.38
CA LYS A 16 2.79 -6.05 -8.40
C LYS A 16 2.08 -6.55 -7.15
N LEU A 17 2.51 -7.71 -6.65
CA LEU A 17 2.12 -8.18 -5.33
C LEU A 17 2.86 -7.33 -4.28
N VAL A 18 2.12 -6.67 -3.41
CA VAL A 18 2.65 -5.71 -2.43
C VAL A 18 2.24 -6.10 -1.02
N ASN A 19 3.10 -5.79 -0.04
CA ASN A 19 2.77 -5.89 1.37
C ASN A 19 2.29 -4.52 1.87
N CYS A 20 1.03 -4.45 2.28
CA CYS A 20 0.38 -3.24 2.75
C CYS A 20 0.26 -3.27 4.27
N LEU A 21 0.75 -2.24 4.94
CA LEU A 21 0.48 -1.98 6.35
C LEU A 21 -0.79 -1.13 6.46
N LEU A 22 -1.80 -1.61 7.21
CA LEU A 22 -2.95 -0.79 7.56
C LEU A 22 -2.61 0.09 8.78
N ASP A 23 -2.51 1.39 8.58
CA ASP A 23 -2.17 2.35 9.63
C ASP A 23 -3.23 3.45 9.76
N ILE A 24 -4.21 3.20 10.63
CA ILE A 24 -5.26 4.16 10.98
C ILE A 24 -4.71 5.43 11.66
N GLY A 25 -3.44 5.43 12.09
CA GLY A 25 -2.77 6.61 12.63
C GLY A 25 -2.22 7.54 11.55
N SER A 26 -2.15 7.08 10.29
CA SER A 26 -1.66 7.90 9.18
C SER A 26 -2.82 8.59 8.46
N GLU A 27 -2.74 9.91 8.27
CA GLU A 27 -3.71 10.69 7.49
C GLU A 27 -3.60 10.45 5.98
N ARG A 28 -2.46 9.92 5.52
CA ARG A 28 -2.14 9.76 4.11
C ARG A 28 -1.55 8.40 3.83
N SER A 29 -1.88 7.85 2.68
CA SER A 29 -1.26 6.64 2.18
C SER A 29 0.14 6.95 1.64
N LEU A 30 1.07 6.03 1.84
CA LEU A 30 2.46 6.13 1.39
C LEU A 30 2.81 4.90 0.53
N ILE A 31 3.66 5.09 -0.46
CA ILE A 31 4.17 4.01 -1.32
C ILE A 31 5.68 4.18 -1.51
N ARG A 32 6.41 3.07 -1.54
CA ARG A 32 7.84 3.13 -1.87
C ARG A 32 8.05 3.61 -3.31
N SER A 33 9.08 4.43 -3.52
CA SER A 33 9.36 5.02 -4.83
C SER A 33 9.70 3.98 -5.89
N ASP A 34 10.49 2.96 -5.55
CA ASP A 34 10.83 1.88 -6.48
C ASP A 34 9.60 1.04 -6.88
N VAL A 35 8.67 0.80 -5.95
CA VAL A 35 7.39 0.14 -6.24
C VAL A 35 6.53 1.00 -7.17
N ALA A 36 6.45 2.31 -6.92
CA ALA A 36 5.73 3.23 -7.78
C ALA A 36 6.35 3.31 -9.19
N ASP A 37 7.68 3.31 -9.29
CA ASP A 37 8.40 3.32 -10.56
C ASP A 37 8.21 2.02 -11.35
N GLU A 38 8.28 0.87 -10.68
CA GLU A 38 8.02 -0.44 -11.29
C GLU A 38 6.61 -0.49 -11.91
N LEU A 39 5.61 0.04 -11.20
CA LEU A 39 4.22 0.17 -11.64
C LEU A 39 3.99 1.31 -12.66
N GLU A 40 5.04 2.05 -13.03
CA GLU A 40 4.98 3.23 -13.91
C GLU A 40 4.01 4.32 -13.43
N LEU A 41 3.77 4.43 -12.12
CA LEU A 41 2.82 5.40 -11.58
C LEU A 41 3.32 6.83 -11.81
N GLN A 42 2.45 7.63 -12.43
CA GLN A 42 2.72 9.03 -12.71
C GLN A 42 1.98 9.94 -11.74
N GLY A 43 2.50 11.15 -11.56
CA GLY A 43 1.83 12.16 -10.77
C GLY A 43 2.70 13.40 -10.54
N PRO A 44 2.08 14.50 -10.08
CA PRO A 44 2.81 15.73 -9.82
C PRO A 44 3.73 15.58 -8.62
N THR A 45 4.90 16.21 -8.71
CA THR A 45 5.85 16.37 -7.62
C THR A 45 5.60 17.70 -6.91
N ARG A 46 5.56 17.68 -5.57
CA ARG A 46 5.38 18.88 -4.75
C ARG A 46 6.20 18.80 -3.46
N ALA A 47 6.53 19.97 -2.94
CA ALA A 47 7.07 20.07 -1.59
C ALA A 47 5.97 19.79 -0.56
N ILE A 48 6.27 18.93 0.41
CA ILE A 48 5.37 18.61 1.51
C ILE A 48 6.09 18.79 2.85
N THR A 49 5.31 19.03 3.90
CA THR A 49 5.79 18.96 5.28
C THR A 49 5.13 17.76 5.94
N MET A 50 5.92 16.76 6.29
CA MET A 50 5.47 15.60 7.08
C MET A 50 5.58 15.93 8.56
N LYS A 51 4.50 15.67 9.30
CA LYS A 51 4.47 15.76 10.75
C LYS A 51 4.57 14.36 11.33
N GLY A 52 5.66 14.09 12.05
CA GLY A 52 5.88 12.86 12.77
C GLY A 52 5.52 12.99 14.25
N VAL A 53 5.93 11.98 15.02
CA VAL A 53 5.76 11.94 16.46
C VAL A 53 6.59 13.01 17.17
N ASN A 54 6.21 13.38 18.39
CA ASN A 54 6.93 14.35 19.23
C ASN A 54 7.14 15.74 18.58
N GLY A 55 6.26 16.14 17.65
CA GLY A 55 6.37 17.43 16.96
C GLY A 55 7.49 17.50 15.92
N LEU A 56 8.07 16.36 15.52
CA LEU A 56 9.05 16.30 14.44
C LEU A 56 8.39 16.73 13.12
N HIS A 57 8.89 17.80 12.50
CA HIS A 57 8.44 18.26 11.20
C HIS A 57 9.57 18.11 10.18
N VAL A 58 9.32 17.38 9.10
CA VAL A 58 10.29 17.18 8.01
C VAL A 58 9.71 17.76 6.74
N ARG A 59 10.42 18.70 6.12
CA ARG A 59 10.06 19.21 4.79
C ARG A 59 10.81 18.43 3.73
N ILE A 60 10.07 17.86 2.78
CA ILE A 60 10.61 17.12 1.64
C ILE A 60 10.22 17.91 0.39
N ALA A 61 11.22 18.31 -0.41
CA ALA A 61 11.01 19.20 -1.55
C ALA A 61 10.30 18.53 -2.73
N ASP A 62 10.59 17.25 -2.97
CA ASP A 62 10.19 16.56 -4.18
C ASP A 62 9.45 15.26 -3.86
N VAL A 63 8.21 15.37 -3.40
CA VAL A 63 7.35 14.20 -3.18
C VAL A 63 6.34 14.05 -4.31
N ARG A 64 6.42 12.92 -5.00
CA ARG A 64 5.49 12.56 -6.08
C ARG A 64 4.21 12.00 -5.49
N ARG A 65 3.07 12.60 -5.83
CA ARG A 65 1.75 12.08 -5.45
C ARG A 65 1.18 11.21 -6.57
N VAL A 66 1.02 9.92 -6.31
CA VAL A 66 0.56 8.94 -7.30
C VAL A 66 -0.86 8.46 -6.98
N GLN A 67 -1.55 7.99 -8.03
CA GLN A 67 -2.84 7.32 -7.91
C GLN A 67 -2.74 5.92 -8.51
N PHE A 68 -3.30 4.93 -7.83
CA PHE A 68 -3.27 3.55 -8.27
C PHE A 68 -4.35 2.75 -7.56
N ARG A 69 -4.64 1.57 -8.09
CA ARG A 69 -5.67 0.68 -7.56
C ARG A 69 -5.06 -0.51 -6.83
N LEU A 70 -5.63 -0.87 -5.69
CA LEU A 70 -5.37 -2.13 -5.01
C LEU A 70 -6.56 -3.07 -5.17
N THR A 71 -6.28 -4.35 -5.45
CA THR A 71 -7.29 -5.42 -5.44
C THR A 71 -6.85 -6.57 -4.55
N PRO A 72 -7.81 -7.42 -4.11
CA PRO A 72 -7.47 -8.73 -3.57
C PRO A 72 -6.58 -9.52 -4.54
N ILE A 73 -5.79 -10.44 -3.99
CA ILE A 73 -5.03 -11.39 -4.80
C ILE A 73 -6.02 -12.33 -5.49
N PRO A 74 -5.95 -12.51 -6.81
CA PRO A 74 -6.81 -13.44 -7.52
C PRO A 74 -6.65 -14.85 -6.94
N SER A 75 -7.76 -15.48 -6.56
CA SER A 75 -7.78 -16.90 -6.24
C SER A 75 -7.68 -17.72 -7.55
N LYS A 76 -6.95 -18.84 -7.51
CA LYS A 76 -6.84 -19.72 -8.68
C LYS A 76 -8.23 -20.23 -9.06
N GLY A 77 -8.61 -20.07 -10.34
CA GLY A 77 -9.85 -20.59 -10.89
C GLY A 77 -11.11 -19.76 -10.62
N LEU A 78 -10.97 -18.56 -10.05
CA LEU A 78 -12.06 -17.60 -9.90
C LEU A 78 -11.80 -16.39 -10.80
N GLU A 79 -12.87 -15.82 -11.35
CA GLU A 79 -12.80 -14.57 -12.10
C GLU A 79 -12.09 -13.48 -11.27
N PRO A 80 -11.24 -12.64 -11.88
CA PRO A 80 -10.56 -11.57 -11.17
C PRO A 80 -11.57 -10.71 -10.42
N PHE A 81 -11.33 -10.51 -9.12
CA PHE A 81 -12.14 -9.58 -8.34
C PHE A 81 -11.93 -8.17 -8.91
N ASN A 82 -12.93 -7.69 -9.65
CA ASN A 82 -12.91 -6.38 -10.30
C ASN A 82 -13.31 -5.24 -9.35
N GLU A 83 -13.53 -5.54 -8.07
CA GLU A 83 -13.71 -4.54 -7.01
C GLU A 83 -12.37 -4.33 -6.30
N GLY A 84 -11.93 -3.09 -6.21
CA GLY A 84 -10.69 -2.70 -5.54
C GLY A 84 -10.81 -1.28 -4.99
N ILE A 85 -9.82 -0.86 -4.19
CA ILE A 85 -9.77 0.49 -3.65
C ILE A 85 -8.82 1.34 -4.51
N GLU A 86 -9.29 2.53 -4.88
CA GLU A 86 -8.45 3.54 -5.53
C GLU A 86 -7.72 4.32 -4.44
N LEU A 87 -6.40 4.32 -4.48
CA LEU A 87 -5.56 5.00 -3.49
C LEU A 87 -4.85 6.18 -4.12
N THR A 88 -4.76 7.27 -3.35
CA THR A 88 -3.80 8.34 -3.60
C THR A 88 -2.69 8.23 -2.56
N ALA A 89 -1.43 8.08 -2.99
CA ALA A 89 -0.31 7.94 -2.07
C ALA A 89 0.84 8.92 -2.36
N LEU A 90 1.61 9.21 -1.33
CA LEU A 90 2.88 9.92 -1.44
C LEU A 90 4.02 8.92 -1.66
N SER A 91 4.80 9.13 -2.71
CA SER A 91 5.93 8.28 -3.06
C SER A 91 7.17 8.71 -2.29
N LEU A 92 7.71 7.82 -1.46
CA LEU A 92 8.90 8.06 -0.63
C LEU A 92 9.97 6.98 -0.88
N PRO A 93 11.27 7.29 -0.80
CA PRO A 93 12.33 6.31 -1.04
C PRO A 93 12.29 5.10 -0.10
N SER A 94 11.90 5.33 1.16
CA SER A 94 11.81 4.31 2.20
C SER A 94 10.65 4.62 3.15
N LEU A 95 9.98 3.61 3.67
CA LEU A 95 8.85 3.76 4.60
C LEU A 95 9.24 3.40 6.04
N CYS A 96 9.77 2.20 6.25
CA CYS A 96 10.24 1.69 7.54
C CYS A 96 11.21 0.53 7.34
N ASP A 97 11.88 0.12 8.41
CA ASP A 97 12.62 -1.15 8.46
C ASP A 97 11.66 -2.34 8.34
N ASP A 98 12.20 -3.51 7.99
CA ASP A 98 11.38 -4.72 7.87
C ASP A 98 10.62 -5.04 9.16
N LEU A 99 9.32 -5.28 9.02
CA LEU A 99 8.43 -5.53 10.15
C LEU A 99 8.14 -7.01 10.31
N VAL A 100 7.97 -7.46 11.55
CA VAL A 100 7.38 -8.78 11.81
C VAL A 100 5.89 -8.70 11.52
N ALA A 101 5.50 -9.23 10.37
CA ALA A 101 4.12 -9.19 9.91
C ALA A 101 3.27 -10.23 10.65
N THR A 102 2.09 -9.82 11.10
CA THR A 102 1.02 -10.75 11.46
C THR A 102 0.03 -10.75 10.29
N PRO A 103 -0.05 -11.83 9.49
CA PRO A 103 -0.95 -11.87 8.34
C PRO A 103 -2.38 -11.58 8.78
N THR A 104 -2.96 -10.53 8.22
CA THR A 104 -4.35 -10.16 8.45
C THR A 104 -5.11 -10.42 7.15
N PRO A 105 -6.28 -11.09 7.18
CA PRO A 105 -7.11 -11.24 5.99
C PRO A 105 -7.45 -9.87 5.39
N TRP A 106 -7.53 -9.80 4.06
CA TRP A 106 -8.04 -8.60 3.39
C TRP A 106 -9.51 -8.43 3.78
N CYS A 107 -9.78 -7.48 4.68
CA CYS A 107 -11.11 -7.29 5.27
C CYS A 107 -11.73 -6.01 4.71
N CYS A 108 -12.56 -6.16 3.68
CA CYS A 108 -13.58 -5.17 3.37
C CYS A 108 -14.76 -5.45 4.30
N LYS A 109 -15.00 -4.59 5.29
CA LYS A 109 -16.26 -4.61 6.02
C LYS A 109 -17.38 -4.27 5.04
N ASP A 110 -18.07 -5.30 4.55
CA ASP A 110 -19.53 -5.47 4.68
C ASP A 110 -20.13 -6.42 3.63
N LYS A 111 -19.39 -6.99 2.66
CA LYS A 111 -20.05 -7.82 1.62
C LYS A 111 -19.23 -8.85 0.86
N ILE A 112 -18.08 -9.34 1.37
CA ILE A 112 -17.28 -10.34 0.63
C ILE A 112 -16.80 -11.44 1.57
N PRO A 113 -16.96 -12.73 1.20
CA PRO A 113 -16.49 -13.85 2.02
C PRO A 113 -14.97 -13.79 2.19
N SER A 114 -14.52 -14.05 3.42
CA SER A 114 -13.12 -14.17 3.80
C SER A 114 -12.35 -15.09 2.84
N LEU A 115 -11.51 -14.51 1.99
CA LEU A 115 -10.56 -15.26 1.18
C LEU A 115 -9.48 -15.87 2.09
N PRO A 116 -8.99 -17.08 1.78
CA PRO A 116 -8.00 -17.75 2.60
C PRO A 116 -6.73 -16.90 2.68
N SER A 117 -6.27 -16.71 3.92
CA SER A 117 -5.00 -16.08 4.25
C SER A 117 -3.88 -16.92 3.64
N ASN A 118 -3.45 -16.58 2.42
CA ASN A 118 -2.29 -17.24 1.83
C ASN A 118 -1.05 -16.80 2.61
N GLU A 119 -0.62 -17.71 3.48
CA GLU A 119 0.70 -17.87 4.11
C GLU A 119 1.67 -16.71 3.84
N ILE A 120 1.62 -15.70 4.71
CA ILE A 120 2.84 -14.95 5.03
C ILE A 120 3.60 -15.86 5.99
N THR A 121 4.73 -16.40 5.57
CA THR A 121 5.66 -17.06 6.49
C THR A 121 5.97 -16.07 7.61
N PRO A 122 5.82 -16.44 8.90
CA PRO A 122 6.21 -15.56 10.00
C PRO A 122 7.66 -15.12 9.79
N GLY A 123 7.87 -13.82 9.59
CA GLY A 123 9.16 -13.31 9.16
C GLY A 123 9.18 -11.79 9.02
N ARG A 124 10.39 -11.26 8.83
CA ARG A 124 10.60 -9.86 8.46
C ARG A 124 10.07 -9.64 7.04
N VAL A 125 9.09 -8.76 6.91
CA VAL A 125 8.45 -8.41 5.64
C VAL A 125 8.71 -6.93 5.37
N GLN A 126 9.16 -6.65 4.16
CA GLN A 126 9.31 -5.29 3.66
C GLN A 126 7.93 -4.71 3.34
N ILE A 127 7.64 -3.53 3.88
CA ILE A 127 6.38 -2.82 3.61
C ILE A 127 6.53 -2.00 2.34
N ASP A 128 5.63 -2.24 1.40
CA ASP A 128 5.60 -1.54 0.12
C ASP A 128 4.67 -0.33 0.15
N ILE A 129 3.59 -0.44 0.93
CA ILE A 129 2.52 0.55 1.02
C ILE A 129 2.06 0.69 2.47
N ILE A 130 1.90 1.92 2.94
CA ILE A 130 1.14 2.24 4.16
C ILE A 130 -0.21 2.78 3.70
N ILE A 131 -1.29 2.15 4.17
CA ILE A 131 -2.67 2.59 3.90
C ILE A 131 -3.12 3.47 5.06
N GLY A 132 -3.30 4.75 4.78
CA GLY A 132 -3.82 5.73 5.73
C GLY A 132 -5.33 5.87 5.66
N LEU A 133 -5.86 6.86 6.37
CA LEU A 133 -7.30 7.18 6.44
C LEU A 133 -7.87 7.79 5.14
N ASP A 134 -7.04 8.11 4.15
CA ASP A 134 -7.45 8.65 2.84
C ASP A 134 -7.86 7.57 1.82
N ALA A 135 -7.85 6.31 2.26
CA ALA A 135 -8.23 5.13 1.49
C ALA A 135 -9.73 4.85 1.43
#